data_AF-A0A9X5X4J9-F1
#
_entry.id   AF-A0A9X5X4J9-F1
#
_cell.length_a   1.000
_cell.length_b   1.000
_cell.length_c   1.000
_cell.angle_alpha   90.00
_cell.angle_beta   90.00
_cell.angle_gamma   90.00
#
_symmetry.space_group_name_H-M   'P 1'
#
loop_
_entity.id
_entity.type
_entity.pdbx_description
1 polymer ?
#
loop_
_entity_poly.entity_id
_entity_poly.type
_entity_poly.pdbx_seq_one_letter_code
_entity_poly.pdbx_strand_id
1 'polypeptide(L)'
;DLEAVKSVQLGLIAHCELMGDRVAVIDPPPGLNARQIRVWRQETAGYDSKYAALYYPWVKAFDPATGQSRLIPPSGHVAGIWARNDSERGVHKAPANEVVRGAVDLELQITRGEQDLLNPIGVNCIRAFPGRGIRVWGARTMSSDPAWRYLNIRRYFNYLEESILIGTQWVVFEPNDHALWARIRRNVSAFLVNEWRNGALFGSRPEEAYYVKCDEETNPPESVDLGRVICEIGIAPVKPAEFVIFRLAQFSSGSGELEE
;
A
#
# COMPACT_ATOMS: atom_id res chain seq x y z
N ASP A 1 -18.46 -2.46 -23.32
CA ASP A 1 -18.59 -0.99 -23.30
C ASP A 1 -17.54 -0.43 -22.35
N LEU A 2 -16.67 0.48 -22.84
CA LEU A 2 -15.58 1.06 -22.06
C LEU A 2 -16.08 2.17 -21.11
N GLU A 3 -17.16 2.85 -21.46
CA GLU A 3 -17.75 3.89 -20.59
C GLU A 3 -18.32 3.25 -19.33
N ALA A 4 -19.08 2.17 -19.46
CA ALA A 4 -19.56 1.39 -18.31
C ALA A 4 -18.42 0.93 -17.37
N VAL A 5 -17.30 0.44 -17.93
CA VAL A 5 -16.12 0.03 -17.13
C VAL A 5 -15.58 1.21 -16.34
N LYS A 6 -15.41 2.36 -17.00
CA LYS A 6 -14.92 3.59 -16.36
C LYS A 6 -15.86 4.05 -15.25
N SER A 7 -17.17 4.06 -15.49
CA SER A 7 -18.16 4.48 -14.49
C SER A 7 -18.16 3.59 -13.25
N VAL A 8 -18.04 2.26 -13.40
CA VAL A 8 -17.95 1.33 -12.26
C VAL A 8 -16.65 1.56 -11.49
N GLN A 9 -15.52 1.72 -12.18
CA GLN A 9 -14.24 1.99 -11.55
C GLN A 9 -14.24 3.31 -10.77
N LEU A 10 -14.80 4.38 -11.35
CA LEU A 10 -14.94 5.67 -10.67
C LEU A 10 -15.82 5.56 -9.43
N GLY A 11 -16.96 4.85 -9.52
CA GLY A 11 -17.83 4.62 -8.36
C GLY A 11 -17.11 3.86 -7.24
N LEU A 12 -16.33 2.83 -7.58
CA LEU A 12 -15.54 2.08 -6.61
C LEU A 12 -14.44 2.93 -5.96
N ILE A 13 -13.73 3.73 -6.75
CA ILE A 13 -12.68 4.63 -6.25
C ILE A 13 -13.29 5.68 -5.33
N ALA A 14 -14.36 6.35 -5.76
CA ALA A 14 -15.05 7.36 -4.97
C ALA A 14 -15.55 6.79 -3.63
N HIS A 15 -16.06 5.56 -3.63
CA HIS A 15 -16.43 4.87 -2.39
C HIS A 15 -15.23 4.66 -1.45
N CYS A 16 -14.09 4.23 -1.99
CA CYS A 16 -12.88 4.03 -1.20
C CYS A 16 -12.31 5.36 -0.66
N GLU A 17 -12.39 6.43 -1.43
CA GLU A 17 -12.00 7.78 -0.99
C GLU A 17 -12.90 8.33 0.12
N LEU A 18 -14.21 8.12 0.01
CA LEU A 18 -15.18 8.55 1.01
C LEU A 18 -15.00 7.80 2.32
N MET A 19 -14.79 6.48 2.27
CA MET A 19 -14.68 5.66 3.47
C MET A 19 -13.31 5.78 4.15
N GLY A 20 -12.23 5.99 3.39
CA GLY A 20 -10.87 6.17 3.93
C GLY A 20 -10.18 4.91 4.48
N ASP A 21 -10.92 3.84 4.73
CA ASP A 21 -10.46 2.60 5.37
C ASP A 21 -10.12 1.47 4.37
N ARG A 22 -10.40 1.64 3.08
CA ARG A 22 -10.28 0.59 2.05
C ARG A 22 -9.63 1.07 0.76
N VAL A 23 -9.14 0.13 -0.06
CA VAL A 23 -8.43 0.41 -1.32
C VAL A 23 -9.04 -0.40 -2.45
N ALA A 24 -9.35 0.26 -3.57
CA ALA A 24 -9.86 -0.34 -4.79
C ALA A 24 -8.75 -1.08 -5.56
N VAL A 25 -9.00 -2.33 -5.92
CA VAL A 25 -8.16 -3.07 -6.88
C VAL A 25 -8.75 -2.87 -8.27
N ILE A 26 -8.00 -2.25 -9.17
CA ILE A 26 -8.47 -1.84 -10.50
C ILE A 26 -7.83 -2.71 -11.57
N ASP A 27 -8.66 -3.23 -12.48
CA ASP A 27 -8.22 -3.97 -13.66
C ASP A 27 -8.44 -3.10 -14.90
N PRO A 28 -7.46 -2.93 -15.81
CA PRO A 28 -7.72 -2.30 -17.09
C PRO A 28 -8.56 -3.22 -17.99
N PRO A 29 -9.18 -2.70 -19.06
CA PRO A 29 -9.79 -3.54 -20.09
C PRO A 29 -8.78 -4.57 -20.65
N PRO A 30 -9.24 -5.78 -21.02
CA PRO A 30 -8.38 -6.81 -21.60
C PRO A 30 -7.91 -6.41 -23.00
N GLY A 31 -6.86 -7.07 -23.49
CA GLY A 31 -6.35 -6.97 -24.85
C GLY A 31 -5.52 -5.71 -25.16
N LEU A 32 -5.32 -4.85 -24.17
CA LEU A 32 -4.51 -3.65 -24.31
C LEU A 32 -3.02 -3.97 -24.15
N ASN A 33 -2.19 -3.55 -25.11
CA ASN A 33 -0.73 -3.62 -24.96
C ASN A 33 -0.20 -2.54 -24.01
N ALA A 34 1.09 -2.59 -23.67
CA ALA A 34 1.70 -1.67 -22.70
C ALA A 34 1.53 -0.17 -23.07
N ARG A 35 1.62 0.18 -24.36
CA ARG A 35 1.41 1.58 -24.80
C ARG A 35 -0.06 1.99 -24.65
N GLN A 36 -0.98 1.11 -25.01
CA GLN A 36 -2.41 1.35 -24.85
C GLN A 36 -2.81 1.43 -23.37
N ILE A 37 -2.21 0.62 -22.48
CA ILE A 37 -2.41 0.74 -21.04
C ILE A 37 -1.91 2.08 -20.50
N ARG A 38 -0.79 2.58 -21.01
CA ARG A 38 -0.33 3.93 -20.66
C ARG A 38 -1.37 4.98 -21.04
N VAL A 39 -1.89 4.94 -22.27
CA VAL A 39 -2.94 5.86 -22.74
C VAL A 39 -4.21 5.69 -21.89
N TRP A 40 -4.65 4.46 -21.63
CA TRP A 40 -5.80 4.18 -20.77
C TRP A 40 -5.60 4.80 -19.39
N ARG A 41 -4.46 4.55 -18.75
CA ARG A 41 -4.15 5.03 -17.40
C ARG A 41 -4.10 6.56 -17.32
N GLN A 42 -3.45 7.22 -18.27
CA GLN A 42 -3.15 8.66 -18.19
C GLN A 42 -4.22 9.54 -18.84
N GLU A 43 -4.81 9.10 -19.95
CA GLU A 43 -5.67 9.94 -20.80
C GLU A 43 -7.13 9.49 -20.73
N THR A 44 -7.41 8.19 -20.88
CA THR A 44 -8.80 7.69 -20.97
C THR A 44 -9.48 7.60 -19.61
N ALA A 45 -8.87 6.89 -18.67
CA ALA A 45 -9.34 6.72 -17.30
C ALA A 45 -9.00 7.95 -16.45
N GLY A 46 -7.71 8.35 -16.45
CA GLY A 46 -7.25 9.57 -15.82
C GLY A 46 -7.40 9.61 -14.29
N TYR A 47 -7.49 8.47 -13.62
CA TYR A 47 -7.72 8.42 -12.16
C TYR A 47 -6.50 8.94 -11.39
N ASP A 48 -6.69 9.68 -10.31
CA ASP A 48 -5.62 10.02 -9.38
C ASP A 48 -6.13 9.78 -7.97
N SER A 49 -5.73 8.65 -7.38
CA SER A 49 -6.20 8.26 -6.06
C SER A 49 -5.18 7.44 -5.31
N LYS A 50 -4.97 7.81 -4.05
CA LYS A 50 -4.20 6.99 -3.09
C LYS A 50 -4.95 5.73 -2.67
N TYR A 51 -6.27 5.69 -2.84
CA TYR A 51 -7.12 4.56 -2.47
C TYR A 51 -7.43 3.63 -3.65
N ALA A 52 -6.58 3.63 -4.68
CA ALA A 52 -6.69 2.71 -5.82
C ALA A 52 -5.32 2.16 -6.23
N ALA A 53 -5.30 0.91 -6.70
CA ALA A 53 -4.12 0.28 -7.29
C ALA A 53 -4.51 -0.50 -8.54
N LEU A 54 -3.85 -0.21 -9.67
CA LEU A 54 -4.12 -0.86 -10.94
C LEU A 54 -3.16 -2.03 -11.18
N TYR A 55 -3.69 -3.19 -11.57
CA TYR A 55 -2.90 -4.39 -11.88
C TYR A 55 -3.09 -4.83 -13.32
N TYR A 56 -1.99 -5.13 -14.00
CA TYR A 56 -1.94 -5.47 -15.42
C TYR A 56 -0.81 -6.48 -15.67
N PRO A 57 -0.92 -7.44 -16.60
CA PRO A 57 -2.06 -7.76 -17.45
C PRO A 57 -3.06 -8.72 -16.80
N TRP A 58 -4.11 -9.08 -17.55
CA TRP A 58 -5.02 -10.16 -17.17
C TRP A 58 -4.26 -11.47 -17.05
N VAL A 59 -4.77 -12.35 -16.18
CA VAL A 59 -4.14 -13.64 -15.89
C VAL A 59 -4.96 -14.75 -16.51
N LYS A 60 -4.29 -15.77 -17.03
CA LYS A 60 -4.92 -17.01 -17.46
C LYS A 60 -4.89 -17.98 -16.30
N ALA A 61 -6.06 -18.48 -15.89
CA ALA A 61 -6.20 -19.43 -14.78
C ALA A 61 -7.08 -20.62 -15.20
N PHE A 62 -6.81 -21.78 -14.62
CA PHE A 62 -7.63 -22.98 -14.85
C PHE A 62 -8.98 -22.82 -14.12
N ASP A 63 -10.09 -23.02 -14.82
CA ASP A 63 -11.43 -23.02 -14.26
C ASP A 63 -11.90 -24.49 -14.03
N PRO A 64 -11.95 -24.96 -12.77
CA PRO A 64 -12.34 -26.34 -12.47
C PRO A 64 -13.78 -26.67 -12.87
N ALA A 65 -14.67 -25.67 -12.93
CA ALA A 65 -16.07 -25.89 -13.31
C ALA A 65 -16.20 -26.24 -14.80
N THR A 66 -15.28 -25.76 -15.63
CA THR A 66 -15.34 -25.97 -17.09
C THR A 66 -14.19 -26.79 -17.65
N GLY A 67 -13.20 -27.12 -16.82
CA GLY A 67 -12.03 -27.91 -17.22
C GLY A 67 -11.12 -27.18 -18.22
N GLN A 68 -11.25 -25.87 -18.38
CA GLN A 68 -10.53 -25.07 -19.35
C GLN A 68 -9.86 -23.87 -18.70
N SER A 69 -8.72 -23.45 -19.25
CA SER A 69 -8.05 -22.24 -18.80
C SER A 69 -8.68 -21.01 -19.45
N ARG A 70 -9.10 -20.05 -18.62
CA ARG A 70 -9.78 -18.81 -19.05
C ARG A 70 -8.96 -17.60 -18.66
N LEU A 71 -9.12 -16.54 -19.46
CA LEU A 71 -8.57 -15.23 -19.12
C LEU A 71 -9.49 -14.53 -18.13
N ILE A 72 -8.94 -14.08 -17.01
CA ILE A 72 -9.69 -13.42 -15.94
C ILE A 72 -8.97 -12.16 -15.46
N PRO A 73 -9.71 -11.17 -14.94
CA PRO A 73 -9.10 -9.98 -14.35
C PRO A 73 -8.24 -10.35 -13.13
N PRO A 74 -7.11 -9.65 -12.91
CA PRO A 74 -6.17 -9.99 -11.85
C PRO A 74 -6.67 -9.63 -10.44
N SER A 75 -7.65 -8.73 -10.29
CA SER A 75 -8.13 -8.23 -9.00
C SER A 75 -8.42 -9.30 -7.95
N GLY A 76 -9.11 -10.39 -8.33
CA GLY A 76 -9.41 -11.48 -7.40
C GLY A 76 -8.15 -12.20 -6.89
N HIS A 77 -7.18 -12.46 -7.78
CA HIS A 77 -5.89 -13.04 -7.38
C HIS A 77 -5.09 -12.09 -6.49
N VAL A 78 -5.09 -10.81 -6.84
CA VAL A 78 -4.39 -9.76 -6.09
C VAL A 78 -4.97 -9.60 -4.70
N ALA A 79 -6.30 -9.62 -4.54
CA ALA A 79 -6.94 -9.59 -3.22
C ALA A 79 -6.50 -10.78 -2.35
N GLY A 80 -6.43 -11.98 -2.92
CA GLY A 80 -5.88 -13.15 -2.23
C GLY A 80 -4.39 -13.01 -1.86
N ILE A 81 -3.60 -12.36 -2.73
CA ILE A 81 -2.20 -12.03 -2.43
C ILE A 81 -2.11 -11.04 -1.27
N TRP A 82 -2.93 -9.99 -1.25
CA TRP A 82 -2.96 -9.02 -0.16
C TRP A 82 -3.28 -9.71 1.17
N ALA A 83 -4.33 -10.53 1.21
CA ALA A 83 -4.71 -11.27 2.43
C ALA A 83 -3.58 -12.19 2.93
N ARG A 84 -2.97 -12.97 2.02
CA ARG A 84 -1.85 -13.85 2.36
C ARG A 84 -0.64 -13.06 2.86
N ASN A 85 -0.26 -12.02 2.12
CA ASN A 85 0.86 -11.16 2.43
C ASN A 85 0.76 -10.57 3.83
N ASP A 86 -0.41 -10.04 4.15
CA ASP A 86 -0.64 -9.35 5.42
C ASP A 86 -0.67 -10.36 6.58
N SER A 87 -1.24 -11.55 6.37
CA SER A 87 -1.29 -12.61 7.38
C SER A 87 0.09 -13.19 7.68
N GLU A 88 0.94 -13.35 6.65
CA GLU A 88 2.26 -13.97 6.81
C GLU A 88 3.34 -12.97 7.24
N ARG A 89 3.23 -11.71 6.81
CA ARG A 89 4.31 -10.72 6.90
C ARG A 89 3.90 -9.35 7.44
N GLY A 90 2.61 -9.11 7.65
CA GLY A 90 2.06 -7.83 8.09
C GLY A 90 1.80 -6.85 6.94
N VAL A 91 0.83 -5.96 7.17
CA VAL A 91 0.33 -4.97 6.18
C VAL A 91 1.42 -4.00 5.71
N HIS A 92 2.41 -3.73 6.56
CA HIS A 92 3.54 -2.85 6.24
C HIS A 92 4.43 -3.39 5.10
N LYS A 93 4.42 -4.70 4.83
CA LYS A 93 5.20 -5.30 3.73
C LYS A 93 4.46 -5.17 2.40
N ALA A 94 5.15 -4.66 1.38
CA ALA A 94 4.64 -4.54 0.03
C ALA A 94 4.14 -5.88 -0.55
N PRO A 95 2.89 -5.98 -1.06
CA PRO A 95 2.35 -7.19 -1.69
C PRO A 95 2.87 -7.36 -3.14
N ALA A 96 4.17 -7.20 -3.32
CA ALA A 96 4.91 -7.41 -4.56
C ALA A 96 5.94 -8.54 -4.38
N ASN A 97 6.49 -9.03 -5.49
CA ASN A 97 7.33 -10.23 -5.56
C ASN A 97 6.60 -11.52 -5.08
N GLU A 98 5.27 -11.46 -5.05
CA GLU A 98 4.39 -12.53 -4.62
C GLU A 98 3.96 -13.42 -5.79
N VAL A 99 3.94 -14.74 -5.58
CA VAL A 99 3.47 -15.68 -6.60
C VAL A 99 1.95 -15.57 -6.75
N VAL A 100 1.50 -15.49 -8.01
CA VAL A 100 0.09 -15.54 -8.38
C VAL A 100 -0.34 -17.01 -8.44
N ARG A 101 -0.77 -17.56 -7.30
CA ARG A 101 -1.22 -18.96 -7.20
C ARG A 101 -2.43 -19.19 -8.11
N GLY A 102 -2.43 -20.27 -8.89
CA GLY A 102 -3.53 -20.61 -9.81
C GLY A 102 -3.42 -19.97 -11.21
N ALA A 103 -2.55 -18.97 -11.39
CA ALA A 103 -2.24 -18.45 -12.71
C ALA A 103 -1.34 -19.44 -13.47
N VAL A 104 -1.78 -19.83 -14.66
CA VAL A 104 -1.05 -20.71 -15.58
C VAL A 104 -0.29 -19.93 -16.65
N ASP A 105 -0.78 -18.75 -17.02
CA ASP A 105 -0.14 -17.86 -17.98
C ASP A 105 -0.63 -16.41 -17.79
N LEU A 106 -0.08 -15.48 -18.57
CA LEU A 106 -0.52 -14.10 -18.67
C LEU A 106 -1.14 -13.83 -20.04
N GLU A 107 -2.04 -12.85 -20.12
CA GLU A 107 -2.58 -12.38 -21.40
C GLU A 107 -1.46 -11.91 -22.34
N LEU A 108 -0.52 -11.16 -21.78
CA LEU A 108 0.60 -10.55 -22.48
C LEU A 108 1.85 -10.67 -21.60
N GLN A 109 2.98 -11.00 -22.20
CA GLN A 109 4.26 -11.03 -21.48
C GLN A 109 4.85 -9.62 -21.45
N ILE A 110 5.04 -9.07 -20.24
CA ILE A 110 5.55 -7.71 -20.06
C ILE A 110 7.07 -7.73 -19.96
N THR A 111 7.73 -7.06 -20.90
CA THR A 111 9.18 -6.87 -20.92
C THR A 111 9.62 -5.86 -19.86
N ARG A 112 10.94 -5.82 -19.60
CA ARG A 112 11.51 -4.82 -18.68
C ARG A 112 11.25 -3.39 -19.15
N GLY A 113 11.46 -3.10 -20.44
CA GLY A 113 11.27 -1.75 -20.99
C GLY A 113 9.81 -1.29 -20.94
N GLU A 114 8.85 -2.19 -21.14
CA GLU A 114 7.43 -1.88 -20.96
C GLU A 114 7.08 -1.64 -19.50
N GLN A 115 7.65 -2.41 -18.57
CA GLN A 115 7.48 -2.12 -17.15
C GLN A 115 8.07 -0.76 -16.76
N ASP A 116 9.24 -0.41 -17.28
CA ASP A 116 9.89 0.89 -17.01
C ASP A 116 9.02 2.06 -17.51
N LEU A 117 8.18 1.83 -18.52
CA LEU A 117 7.17 2.78 -19.01
C LEU A 117 5.95 2.89 -18.08
N LEU A 118 5.49 1.75 -17.55
CA LEU A 118 4.21 1.61 -16.84
C LEU A 118 4.32 1.88 -15.33
N ASN A 119 5.43 1.50 -14.72
CA ASN A 119 5.63 1.63 -13.28
C ASN A 119 5.58 3.10 -12.80
N PRO A 120 6.20 4.09 -13.47
CA PRO A 120 6.11 5.51 -13.08
C PRO A 120 4.70 6.06 -12.96
N ILE A 121 3.74 5.53 -13.72
CA ILE A 121 2.33 5.97 -13.75
C ILE A 121 1.41 5.11 -12.85
N GLY A 122 1.99 4.33 -11.93
CA GLY A 122 1.24 3.56 -10.94
C GLY A 122 0.56 2.30 -11.46
N VAL A 123 1.09 1.71 -12.55
CA VAL A 123 0.60 0.42 -13.09
C VAL A 123 1.44 -0.72 -12.52
N ASN A 124 0.83 -1.57 -11.70
CA ASN A 124 1.48 -2.72 -11.09
C ASN A 124 1.51 -3.90 -12.07
N CYS A 125 2.68 -4.15 -12.64
CA CYS A 125 2.84 -5.22 -13.62
C CYS A 125 2.86 -6.61 -12.96
N ILE A 126 2.19 -7.58 -13.57
CA ILE A 126 2.32 -9.01 -13.27
C ILE A 126 3.19 -9.62 -14.36
N ARG A 127 4.22 -10.38 -13.97
CA ARG A 127 5.26 -10.86 -14.89
C ARG A 127 5.59 -12.32 -14.64
N ALA A 128 5.83 -13.06 -15.72
CA ALA A 128 6.41 -14.39 -15.64
C ALA A 128 7.94 -14.29 -15.55
N PHE A 129 8.51 -15.03 -14.61
CA PHE A 129 9.96 -15.11 -14.42
C PHE A 129 10.39 -16.59 -14.53
N PRO A 130 11.35 -16.92 -15.42
CA PRO A 130 11.89 -18.27 -15.53
C PRO A 130 12.35 -18.80 -14.16
N GLY A 131 11.91 -20.01 -13.78
CA GLY A 131 12.23 -20.63 -12.49
C GLY A 131 11.56 -20.02 -11.25
N ARG A 132 10.85 -18.89 -11.40
CA ARG A 132 10.18 -18.19 -10.29
C ARG A 132 8.66 -18.07 -10.49
N GLY A 133 8.13 -18.47 -11.63
CA GLY A 133 6.70 -18.44 -11.93
C GLY A 133 6.16 -17.03 -12.19
N ILE A 134 4.84 -16.90 -12.18
CA ILE A 134 4.11 -15.64 -12.38
C ILE A 134 4.02 -14.88 -11.06
N ARG A 135 4.47 -13.63 -11.06
CA ARG A 135 4.55 -12.81 -9.85
C ARG A 135 3.99 -11.41 -10.05
N VAL A 136 3.35 -10.88 -9.02
CA VAL A 136 3.07 -9.44 -8.92
C VAL A 136 4.40 -8.72 -8.76
N TRP A 137 4.64 -7.70 -9.57
CA TRP A 137 5.93 -7.02 -9.68
C TRP A 137 5.81 -5.49 -9.57
N GLY A 138 4.84 -5.03 -8.77
CA GLY A 138 4.64 -3.63 -8.41
C GLY A 138 3.76 -3.52 -7.16
N ALA A 139 3.95 -2.44 -6.39
CA ALA A 139 3.15 -2.13 -5.20
C ALA A 139 2.90 -0.62 -5.08
N ARG A 140 2.59 0.04 -6.20
CA ARG A 140 2.24 1.46 -6.26
C ARG A 140 0.73 1.66 -6.23
N THR A 141 0.31 2.78 -5.65
CA THR A 141 -1.05 3.30 -5.80
C THR A 141 -1.18 4.03 -7.14
N MET A 142 -2.37 4.50 -7.45
CA MET A 142 -2.63 5.36 -8.59
C MET A 142 -2.39 6.84 -8.27
N SER A 143 -1.82 7.19 -7.11
CA SER A 143 -1.64 8.57 -6.68
C SER A 143 -0.44 9.25 -7.34
N SER A 144 -0.62 10.52 -7.70
CA SER A 144 0.47 11.43 -8.08
C SER A 144 1.28 11.95 -6.88
N ASP A 145 0.71 11.90 -5.67
CA ASP A 145 1.36 12.34 -4.43
C ASP A 145 2.49 11.37 -4.02
N PRO A 146 3.75 11.83 -3.96
CA PRO A 146 4.88 11.00 -3.52
C PRO A 146 4.71 10.39 -2.12
N ALA A 147 3.96 11.04 -1.22
CA ALA A 147 3.69 10.53 0.12
C ALA A 147 2.86 9.24 0.09
N TRP A 148 1.96 9.11 -0.90
CA TRP A 148 1.05 7.98 -1.05
C TRP A 148 1.40 7.06 -2.23
N ARG A 149 2.61 7.18 -2.77
CA ARG A 149 3.08 6.38 -3.90
C ARG A 149 2.94 4.87 -3.69
N TYR A 150 3.21 4.39 -2.47
CA TYR A 150 3.28 2.96 -2.19
C TYR A 150 2.01 2.43 -1.53
N LEU A 151 1.52 1.32 -2.06
CA LEU A 151 0.31 0.66 -1.63
C LEU A 151 0.38 0.18 -0.18
N ASN A 152 1.49 -0.45 0.22
CA ASN A 152 1.66 -0.90 1.61
C ASN A 152 1.62 0.26 2.60
N ILE A 153 2.12 1.43 2.22
CA ILE A 153 2.05 2.62 3.08
C ILE A 153 0.60 3.04 3.26
N ARG A 154 -0.18 3.21 2.18
CA ARG A 154 -1.60 3.58 2.30
C ARG A 154 -2.39 2.54 3.09
N ARG A 155 -2.23 1.24 2.78
CA ARG A 155 -2.93 0.16 3.48
C ARG A 155 -2.55 0.08 4.96
N TYR A 156 -1.28 0.35 5.29
CA TYR A 156 -0.82 0.35 6.66
C TYR A 156 -1.39 1.53 7.46
N PHE A 157 -1.50 2.73 6.86
CA PHE A 157 -2.23 3.84 7.49
C PHE A 157 -3.70 3.48 7.75
N ASN A 158 -4.41 2.88 6.78
CA ASN A 158 -5.79 2.43 7.00
C ASN A 158 -5.89 1.43 8.16
N TYR A 159 -4.96 0.47 8.23
CA TYR A 159 -4.90 -0.50 9.33
C TYR A 159 -4.70 0.17 10.69
N LEU A 160 -3.78 1.14 10.78
CA LEU A 160 -3.53 1.85 12.04
C LEU A 160 -4.71 2.73 12.45
N GLU A 161 -5.27 3.50 11.53
CA GLU A 161 -6.44 4.36 11.77
C GLU A 161 -7.62 3.53 12.30
N GLU A 162 -7.95 2.42 11.64
CA GLU A 162 -9.05 1.54 12.06
C GLU A 162 -8.77 0.83 13.40
N SER A 163 -7.54 0.34 13.60
CA SER A 163 -7.16 -0.32 14.85
C SER A 163 -7.21 0.63 16.04
N ILE A 164 -6.77 1.88 15.85
CA ILE A 164 -6.81 2.92 16.88
C ILE A 164 -8.26 3.33 17.14
N LEU A 165 -9.07 3.53 16.10
CA LEU A 165 -10.50 3.84 16.25
C LEU A 165 -11.22 2.77 17.08
N ILE A 166 -11.08 1.49 16.71
CA ILE A 166 -11.67 0.36 17.44
C ILE A 166 -11.13 0.30 18.87
N GLY A 167 -9.80 0.43 19.05
CA GLY A 167 -9.15 0.35 20.37
C GLY A 167 -9.45 1.54 21.30
N THR A 168 -10.02 2.63 20.78
CA THR A 168 -10.32 3.85 21.54
C THR A 168 -11.82 4.17 21.63
N GLN A 169 -12.72 3.26 21.22
CA GLN A 169 -14.17 3.48 21.32
C GLN A 169 -14.66 3.80 22.75
N TRP A 170 -13.96 3.31 23.78
CA TRP A 170 -14.28 3.58 25.19
C TRP A 170 -14.13 5.06 25.58
N VAL A 171 -13.46 5.89 24.77
CA VAL A 171 -13.26 7.33 25.02
C VAL A 171 -14.57 8.11 24.91
N VAL A 172 -15.52 7.61 24.12
CA VAL A 172 -16.78 8.31 23.84
C VAL A 172 -17.57 8.48 25.14
N PHE A 173 -17.98 9.73 25.43
CA PHE A 173 -18.69 10.15 26.64
C PHE A 173 -17.91 10.05 27.96
N GLU A 174 -16.60 9.82 27.94
CA GLU A 174 -15.77 9.96 29.14
C GLU A 174 -15.55 11.46 29.48
N PRO A 175 -15.31 11.81 30.76
CA PRO A 175 -14.94 13.16 31.15
C PRO A 175 -13.69 13.65 30.40
N ASN A 176 -13.80 14.79 29.71
CA ASN A 176 -12.69 15.38 28.95
C ASN A 176 -11.69 16.10 29.87
N ASP A 177 -10.81 15.31 30.51
CA ASP A 177 -9.82 15.79 31.46
C ASP A 177 -8.40 15.26 31.17
N HIS A 178 -7.42 15.73 31.94
CA HIS A 178 -6.03 15.27 31.81
C HIS A 178 -5.86 13.75 32.02
N ALA A 179 -6.74 13.12 32.81
CA ALA A 179 -6.67 11.68 33.04
C ALA A 179 -7.11 10.90 31.79
N LEU A 180 -8.15 11.35 31.08
CA LEU A 180 -8.56 10.83 29.79
C LEU A 180 -7.44 10.97 28.76
N TRP A 181 -6.86 12.16 28.61
CA TRP A 181 -5.77 12.40 27.65
C TRP A 181 -4.57 11.49 27.93
N ALA A 182 -4.21 11.33 29.20
CA ALA A 182 -3.14 10.41 29.60
C ALA A 182 -3.47 8.93 29.29
N ARG A 183 -4.73 8.50 29.46
CA ARG A 183 -5.18 7.15 29.07
C ARG A 183 -5.12 6.94 27.56
N ILE A 184 -5.56 7.90 26.76
CA ILE A 184 -5.48 7.86 25.30
C ILE A 184 -4.02 7.71 24.86
N ARG A 185 -3.13 8.60 25.34
CA ARG A 185 -1.70 8.53 25.01
C ARG A 185 -1.09 7.17 25.35
N ARG A 186 -1.37 6.64 26.54
CA ARG A 186 -0.85 5.33 26.97
C ARG A 186 -1.33 4.19 26.07
N ASN A 187 -2.63 4.14 25.75
CA ASN A 187 -3.20 3.06 24.95
C ASN A 187 -2.68 3.09 23.51
N VAL A 188 -2.69 4.25 22.87
CA VAL A 188 -2.18 4.40 21.50
C VAL A 188 -0.68 4.15 21.44
N SER A 189 0.10 4.65 22.41
CA SER A 189 1.55 4.39 22.46
C SER A 189 1.87 2.91 22.68
N ALA A 190 1.08 2.20 23.48
CA ALA A 190 1.25 0.77 23.70
C ALA A 190 0.96 -0.06 22.43
N PHE A 191 0.05 0.41 21.57
CA PHE A 191 -0.17 -0.18 20.25
C PHE A 191 1.02 0.10 19.31
N LEU A 192 1.41 1.37 19.17
CA LEU A 192 2.47 1.76 18.23
C LEU A 192 3.86 1.21 18.60
N VAL A 193 4.15 1.01 19.89
CA VAL A 193 5.41 0.34 20.30
C VAL A 193 5.45 -1.13 19.85
N ASN A 194 4.31 -1.81 19.80
CA ASN A 194 4.24 -3.19 19.28
C ASN A 194 4.44 -3.20 17.77
N GLU A 195 3.84 -2.28 17.04
CA GLU A 195 4.06 -2.11 15.61
C GLU A 195 5.54 -1.81 15.28
N TRP A 196 6.18 -0.96 16.07
CA TRP A 196 7.63 -0.69 15.95
C TRP A 196 8.47 -1.94 16.24
N ARG A 197 8.21 -2.66 17.33
CA ARG A 197 8.91 -3.92 17.66
C ARG A 197 8.76 -5.00 16.58
N ASN A 198 7.63 -5.01 15.88
CA ASN A 198 7.36 -5.90 14.76
C ASN A 198 8.02 -5.45 13.44
N GLY A 199 8.78 -4.34 13.46
CA GLY A 199 9.51 -3.83 12.30
C GLY A 199 8.64 -3.08 11.29
N ALA A 200 7.41 -2.69 11.65
CA ALA A 200 6.52 -1.96 10.76
C ALA A 200 6.85 -0.45 10.69
N LEU A 201 7.46 0.08 11.76
CA LEU A 201 7.91 1.47 11.86
C LEU A 201 9.45 1.55 11.80
N PHE A 202 9.96 2.57 11.12
CA PHE A 202 11.37 2.87 10.97
C PHE A 202 11.86 3.76 12.11
N GLY A 203 13.00 3.42 12.69
CA GLY A 203 13.62 4.18 13.78
C GLY A 203 14.37 3.23 14.70
N SER A 204 15.53 3.65 15.18
CA SER A 204 16.31 2.87 16.15
C SER A 204 15.70 2.93 17.56
N ARG A 205 14.87 3.94 17.80
CA ARG A 205 14.16 4.20 19.04
C ARG A 205 12.67 4.49 18.78
N PRO A 206 11.76 4.23 19.74
CA PRO A 206 10.34 4.54 19.59
C PRO A 206 10.08 6.01 19.24
N GLU A 207 10.84 6.93 19.84
CA GLU A 207 10.68 8.38 19.64
C GLU A 207 11.05 8.85 18.22
N GLU A 208 11.85 8.07 17.50
CA GLU A 208 12.16 8.29 16.08
C GLU A 208 11.08 7.71 15.16
N ALA A 209 10.34 6.71 15.66
CA ALA A 209 9.40 5.91 14.90
C ALA A 209 7.96 6.45 14.96
N TYR A 210 7.55 7.03 16.09
CA TYR A 210 6.22 7.62 16.23
C TYR A 210 6.15 8.65 17.37
N TYR A 211 5.11 9.48 17.36
CA TYR A 211 4.70 10.29 18.50
C TYR A 211 3.18 10.22 18.70
N VAL A 212 2.75 10.44 19.94
CA VAL A 212 1.34 10.55 20.32
C VAL A 212 1.17 11.76 21.24
N LYS A 213 0.46 12.76 20.77
CA LYS A 213 0.21 14.01 21.49
C LYS A 213 -1.28 14.16 21.78
N CYS A 214 -1.63 14.31 23.06
CA CYS A 214 -2.97 14.58 23.55
C CYS A 214 -2.77 15.24 24.92
N ASP A 215 -2.86 16.56 24.94
CA ASP A 215 -2.47 17.47 26.02
C ASP A 215 -3.21 18.81 25.86
N GLU A 216 -2.89 19.78 26.71
CA GLU A 216 -3.49 21.12 26.70
C GLU A 216 -3.25 21.87 25.39
N GLU A 217 -2.11 21.64 24.73
CA GLU A 217 -1.80 22.30 23.45
C GLU A 217 -2.72 21.80 22.33
N THR A 218 -3.04 20.51 22.34
CA THR A 218 -3.98 19.88 21.39
C THR A 218 -5.44 20.02 21.81
N ASN A 219 -5.71 20.26 23.10
CA ASN A 219 -7.04 20.36 23.70
C ASN A 219 -7.18 21.63 24.55
N PRO A 220 -7.13 22.81 23.91
CA PRO A 220 -7.34 24.06 24.62
C PRO A 220 -8.81 24.18 25.09
N PRO A 221 -9.12 25.07 26.06
CA PRO A 221 -10.47 25.17 26.65
C PRO A 221 -11.60 25.27 25.63
N GLU A 222 -11.41 26.01 24.53
CA GLU A 222 -12.39 26.15 23.46
C GLU A 222 -12.70 24.83 22.74
N SER A 223 -11.76 23.90 22.65
CA SER A 223 -11.97 22.56 22.06
C SER A 223 -12.72 21.66 23.04
N VAL A 224 -12.35 21.75 24.33
CA VAL A 224 -12.98 21.00 25.41
C VAL A 224 -14.43 21.41 25.60
N ASP A 225 -14.72 22.71 25.55
CA ASP A 225 -16.08 23.27 25.63
C ASP A 225 -16.98 22.82 24.46
N LEU A 226 -16.37 22.52 23.30
CA LEU A 226 -17.06 21.92 22.15
C LEU A 226 -17.22 20.40 22.26
N GLY A 227 -16.80 19.79 23.37
CA GLY A 227 -16.86 18.36 23.60
C GLY A 227 -15.89 17.55 22.74
N ARG A 228 -14.79 18.15 22.27
CA ARG A 228 -13.82 17.50 21.38
C ARG A 228 -12.57 17.08 22.15
N VAL A 229 -12.09 15.88 21.84
CA VAL A 229 -10.76 15.41 22.25
C VAL A 229 -9.93 15.20 20.99
N ILE A 230 -8.81 15.91 20.87
CA ILE A 230 -7.89 15.86 19.75
C ILE A 230 -6.63 15.13 20.20
N CYS A 231 -6.28 14.08 19.47
CA CYS A 231 -5.02 13.36 19.63
C CYS A 231 -4.28 13.38 18.29
N GLU A 232 -3.09 13.99 18.27
CA GLU A 232 -2.21 13.99 17.11
C GLU A 232 -1.27 12.79 17.17
N ILE A 233 -1.17 12.06 16.06
CA ILE A 233 -0.37 10.85 15.95
C ILE A 233 0.49 10.98 14.69
N GLY A 234 1.80 10.88 14.86
CA GLY A 234 2.73 10.79 13.75
C GLY A 234 3.46 9.46 13.76
N ILE A 235 3.75 8.92 12.57
CA ILE A 235 4.44 7.64 12.38
C ILE A 235 5.46 7.74 11.25
N ALA A 236 6.52 6.94 11.34
CA ALA A 236 7.51 6.74 10.30
C ALA A 236 7.42 5.30 9.76
N PRO A 237 6.64 5.02 8.70
CA PRO A 237 6.48 3.66 8.19
C PRO A 237 7.71 3.21 7.37
N VAL A 238 7.99 1.91 7.39
CA VAL A 238 9.05 1.32 6.55
C VAL A 238 8.65 1.37 5.07
N LYS A 239 9.50 2.01 4.24
CA LYS A 239 9.30 2.10 2.79
C LYS A 239 9.96 0.92 2.07
N PRO A 240 9.37 0.42 0.97
CA PRO A 240 9.93 -0.71 0.24
C PRO A 240 11.20 -0.33 -0.54
N ALA A 241 12.15 -1.26 -0.61
CA ALA A 241 13.33 -1.15 -1.47
C ALA A 241 12.98 -1.52 -2.92
N GLU A 242 12.44 -0.57 -3.68
CA GLU A 242 12.02 -0.79 -5.07
C GLU A 242 13.21 -0.95 -6.04
N PHE A 243 14.30 -0.22 -5.79
CA PHE A 243 15.53 -0.27 -6.59
C PHE A 243 16.71 -0.62 -5.68
N VAL A 244 17.43 -1.69 -6.04
CA VAL A 244 18.65 -2.10 -5.34
C VAL A 244 19.83 -1.89 -6.31
N ILE A 245 20.74 -1.00 -5.94
CA ILE A 245 21.92 -0.64 -6.76
C ILE A 245 23.16 -1.23 -6.09
N PHE A 246 23.74 -2.27 -6.69
CA PHE A 246 25.06 -2.77 -6.31
C PHE A 246 26.13 -2.01 -7.09
N ARG A 247 27.09 -1.38 -6.39
CA ARG A 247 28.26 -0.76 -7.00
C ARG A 247 29.47 -1.64 -6.71
N LEU A 248 30.07 -2.20 -7.76
CA LEU A 248 31.28 -3.01 -7.65
C LEU A 248 32.49 -2.14 -8.00
N ALA A 249 33.49 -2.15 -7.13
CA ALA A 249 34.78 -1.53 -7.37
C ALA A 249 35.88 -2.57 -7.14
N GLN A 250 36.92 -2.53 -7.97
CA GLN A 250 38.13 -3.32 -7.74
C GLN A 250 38.93 -2.64 -6.64
N PHE A 251 39.07 -3.30 -5.50
CA PHE A 251 40.00 -2.87 -4.45
C PHE A 251 41.38 -3.46 -4.74
N SER A 252 42.39 -2.61 -4.90
CA SER A 252 43.78 -3.06 -4.91
C SER A 252 44.23 -3.20 -3.45
N SER A 253 44.49 -4.42 -3.01
CA SER A 253 45.05 -4.66 -1.67
C SER A 253 46.51 -4.19 -1.64
N GLY A 254 46.75 -2.91 -1.32
CA GLY A 254 48.11 -2.38 -1.24
C GLY A 254 48.23 -0.87 -1.10
N SER A 255 47.74 -0.32 0.01
CA SER A 255 48.27 0.90 0.65
C SER A 255 47.48 1.14 1.94
N GLY A 256 47.87 0.46 3.00
CA GLY A 256 47.53 0.91 4.34
C GLY A 256 48.34 2.17 4.61
N GLU A 257 47.74 3.33 4.38
CA GLU A 257 48.11 4.60 4.99
C GLU A 257 46.82 5.42 5.05
N LEU A 258 46.24 5.44 6.25
CA LEU A 258 45.26 6.44 6.64
C LEU A 258 46.07 7.72 6.92
N GLU A 259 45.96 8.72 6.05
CA GLU A 259 46.26 10.11 6.45
C GLU A 259 45.00 10.70 7.08
N GLU A 260 45.20 11.37 8.22
CA GLU A 260 44.19 11.92 9.16
C GLU A 260 43.17 12.88 8.54
#